data_AF-A0A958UUY3-F1
#
_entry.id   AF-A0A958UUY3-F1
#
_cell.length_a   1.000
_cell.length_b   1.000
_cell.length_c   1.000
_cell.angle_alpha   90.00
_cell.angle_beta   90.00
_cell.angle_gamma   90.00
#
_symmetry.space_group_name_H-M   'P 1'
#
loop_
_entity.id
_entity.type
_entity.pdbx_description
1 polymer ?
#
loop_
_entity_poly.entity_id
_entity_poly.type
_entity_poly.pdbx_seq_one_letter_code
_entity_poly.pdbx_strand_id
1 'polypeptide(L)'
;YRDGKLLVDKPWEEAAMKLVKKAEVPVVPIYFHAKNSKLFYHLAKMSDTLRTAKLPSELLTQKERLIKVRIGNAISVEDQKEHEALPVFTEFLRKKTYMLSNAFQKKKLLDNIPKTLKFPKPPKKIAGPIPLKAMEAEIEKLRQDDKRLLISKNYEVFLARANTIPYILQEIGRLREITFREVGEGTNNSTDLDKFDSYYHHMFLWDNDAQKMAGAYRMG
;
A
#
# COMPACT_ATOMS: atom_id res chain seq x y z
N TYR A 1 -10.05 18.86 -29.72
CA TYR A 1 -11.21 18.51 -28.89
C TYR A 1 -10.71 18.22 -27.47
N ARG A 2 -11.56 18.27 -26.43
CA ARG A 2 -11.17 17.89 -25.06
C ARG A 2 -11.96 16.66 -24.67
N ASP A 3 -11.27 15.59 -24.34
CA ASP A 3 -11.86 14.39 -23.74
C ASP A 3 -11.36 14.32 -22.30
N GLY A 4 -12.23 14.74 -21.37
CA GLY A 4 -11.87 15.00 -19.97
C GLY A 4 -10.71 16.00 -19.83
N LYS A 5 -9.59 15.57 -19.24
CA LYS A 5 -8.37 16.37 -19.05
C LYS A 5 -7.40 16.29 -20.23
N LEU A 6 -7.65 15.44 -21.21
CA LEU A 6 -6.75 15.19 -22.35
C LEU A 6 -7.18 15.98 -23.57
N LEU A 7 -6.20 16.56 -24.26
CA LEU A 7 -6.41 17.25 -25.52
C LEU A 7 -6.26 16.22 -26.63
N VAL A 8 -7.39 15.89 -27.28
CA VAL A 8 -7.49 14.85 -28.30
C VAL A 8 -7.87 15.45 -29.65
N ASP A 9 -7.72 14.66 -30.70
CA ASP A 9 -8.07 15.07 -32.05
C ASP A 9 -9.57 15.36 -32.17
N LYS A 10 -9.93 16.13 -33.21
CA LYS A 10 -11.34 16.32 -33.58
C LYS A 10 -11.98 14.95 -33.89
N PRO A 11 -13.32 14.84 -33.84
CA PRO A 11 -14.03 13.70 -34.41
C PRO A 11 -13.50 13.40 -35.82
N TRP A 12 -13.33 12.12 -36.14
CA TRP A 12 -12.88 11.71 -37.47
C TRP A 12 -14.00 11.93 -38.49
N GLU A 13 -13.63 12.32 -39.71
CA GLU A 13 -14.56 12.64 -40.78
C GLU A 13 -15.38 11.41 -41.20
N GLU A 14 -16.70 11.53 -41.21
CA GLU A 14 -17.60 10.41 -41.51
C GLU A 14 -17.37 9.83 -42.91
N ALA A 15 -17.10 10.69 -43.90
CA ALA A 15 -16.86 10.27 -45.28
C ALA A 15 -15.63 9.34 -45.39
N ALA A 16 -14.55 9.66 -44.67
CA ALA A 16 -13.36 8.83 -44.61
C ALA A 16 -13.65 7.49 -43.92
N MET A 17 -14.40 7.51 -42.82
CA MET A 17 -14.77 6.28 -42.10
C MET A 17 -15.68 5.35 -42.92
N LYS A 18 -16.60 5.91 -43.70
CA LYS A 18 -17.44 5.16 -44.65
C LYS A 18 -16.58 4.51 -45.73
N LEU A 19 -15.59 5.22 -46.28
CA LEU A 19 -14.67 4.67 -47.27
C LEU A 19 -13.86 3.52 -46.70
N VAL A 20 -13.26 3.69 -45.51
CA VAL A 20 -12.48 2.66 -44.82
C VAL A 20 -13.34 1.42 -44.56
N LYS A 21 -14.57 1.61 -44.06
CA LYS A 21 -15.48 0.50 -43.79
C LYS A 21 -15.87 -0.27 -45.05
N LYS A 22 -16.08 0.44 -46.16
CA LYS A 22 -16.42 -0.18 -47.46
C LYS A 22 -15.24 -0.89 -48.11
N ALA A 23 -14.00 -0.52 -47.76
CA ALA A 23 -12.81 -1.10 -48.35
C ALA A 23 -12.58 -2.56 -47.95
N GLU A 24 -13.14 -3.02 -46.82
CA GLU A 24 -13.04 -4.42 -46.33
C GLU A 24 -11.60 -4.95 -46.30
N VAL A 25 -10.64 -4.10 -45.90
CA VAL A 25 -9.23 -4.45 -45.74
C VAL A 25 -8.78 -4.30 -44.29
N PRO A 26 -7.70 -4.98 -43.87
CA PRO A 26 -7.14 -4.78 -42.55
C PRO A 26 -6.72 -3.32 -42.31
N VAL A 27 -7.07 -2.78 -41.15
CA VAL A 27 -6.76 -1.38 -40.77
C VAL A 27 -5.60 -1.34 -39.79
N VAL A 28 -4.55 -0.59 -40.11
CA VAL A 28 -3.37 -0.45 -39.22
C VAL A 28 -3.46 0.87 -38.44
N PRO A 29 -3.62 0.83 -37.10
CA PRO A 29 -3.66 2.04 -36.29
C PRO A 29 -2.25 2.63 -36.11
N ILE A 30 -2.12 3.94 -36.35
CA ILE A 30 -0.86 4.67 -36.16
C ILE A 30 -1.11 5.83 -35.21
N TYR A 31 -0.38 5.86 -34.10
CA TYR A 31 -0.47 6.91 -33.10
C TYR A 31 0.76 7.81 -33.13
N PHE A 32 0.52 9.12 -33.27
CA PHE A 32 1.55 10.15 -33.22
C PHE A 32 1.57 10.80 -31.84
N HIS A 33 2.63 10.58 -31.08
CA HIS A 33 2.83 11.20 -29.78
C HIS A 33 3.54 12.56 -29.93
N ALA A 34 2.78 13.53 -30.44
CA ALA A 34 3.21 14.91 -30.57
C ALA A 34 2.08 15.88 -30.16
N LYS A 35 2.44 17.12 -29.89
CA LYS A 35 1.49 18.20 -29.57
C LYS A 35 1.97 19.51 -30.15
N ASN A 36 1.08 20.35 -30.65
CA ASN A 36 1.45 21.67 -31.13
C ASN A 36 1.87 22.58 -29.96
N SER A 37 2.35 23.78 -30.26
CA SER A 37 2.71 24.77 -29.25
C SER A 37 1.52 25.16 -28.36
N LYS A 38 1.79 25.66 -27.15
CA LYS A 38 0.74 26.18 -26.27
C LYS A 38 -0.05 27.32 -26.93
N LEU A 39 0.63 28.15 -27.72
CA LEU A 39 0.02 29.27 -28.45
C LEU A 39 -0.94 28.78 -29.53
N PHE A 40 -0.60 27.70 -30.26
CA PHE A 40 -1.52 27.07 -31.21
C PHE A 40 -2.85 26.71 -30.56
N TYR A 41 -2.81 26.08 -29.37
CA TYR A 41 -4.03 25.71 -28.67
C TYR A 41 -4.75 26.90 -28.02
N HIS A 42 -4.05 28.00 -27.73
CA HIS A 42 -4.69 29.25 -27.32
C HIS A 42 -5.48 29.84 -28.48
N LEU A 43 -4.83 30.04 -29.63
CA LEU A 43 -5.44 30.60 -30.84
C LEU A 43 -6.57 29.72 -31.39
N ALA A 44 -6.41 28.39 -31.33
CA ALA A 44 -7.45 27.45 -31.74
C ALA A 44 -8.71 27.47 -30.88
N LYS A 45 -8.64 27.99 -29.64
CA LYS A 45 -9.84 28.25 -28.83
C LYS A 45 -10.54 29.54 -29.22
N MET A 46 -9.80 30.51 -29.77
CA MET A 46 -10.35 31.80 -30.17
C MET A 46 -11.09 31.68 -31.51
N SER A 47 -10.50 31.00 -32.51
CA SER A 47 -11.20 30.68 -33.76
C SER A 47 -10.51 29.58 -34.58
N ASP A 48 -11.29 28.95 -35.47
CA ASP A 48 -10.77 27.97 -36.44
C ASP A 48 -9.87 28.61 -37.52
N THR A 49 -10.07 29.90 -37.83
CA THR A 49 -9.23 30.67 -38.74
C THR A 49 -7.84 30.95 -38.15
N LEU A 50 -7.77 31.37 -36.89
CA LEU A 50 -6.52 31.63 -36.18
C LEU A 50 -5.71 30.34 -35.94
N ARG A 51 -6.39 29.21 -35.72
CA ARG A 51 -5.75 27.88 -35.71
C ARG A 51 -5.01 27.62 -37.02
N THR A 52 -5.73 27.81 -38.14
CA THR A 52 -5.21 27.52 -39.48
C THR A 52 -4.08 28.46 -39.84
N ALA A 53 -4.22 29.75 -39.52
CA ALA A 53 -3.17 30.75 -39.69
C ALA A 53 -1.88 30.44 -38.91
N LYS A 54 -1.96 29.74 -37.78
CA LYS A 54 -0.79 29.35 -36.98
C LYS A 54 -0.03 28.14 -37.57
N LEU A 55 -0.65 27.31 -38.42
CA LEU A 55 -0.04 26.08 -38.95
C LEU A 55 1.32 26.28 -39.64
N PRO A 56 1.54 27.28 -40.51
CA PRO A 56 2.83 27.48 -41.17
C PRO A 56 3.97 27.67 -40.16
N SER A 57 3.73 28.45 -39.11
CA SER A 57 4.73 28.68 -38.06
C SER A 57 4.95 27.44 -37.17
N GLU A 58 3.94 26.58 -36.96
CA GLU A 58 4.14 25.30 -36.27
C GLU A 58 5.03 24.36 -37.10
N LEU A 59 4.90 24.37 -38.43
CA LEU A 59 5.74 23.56 -39.32
C LEU A 59 7.18 24.10 -39.38
N LEU A 60 7.35 25.42 -39.47
CA LEU A 60 8.66 26.07 -39.61
C LEU A 60 9.50 26.03 -38.32
N THR A 61 8.86 26.00 -37.14
CA THR A 61 9.56 25.91 -35.85
C THR A 61 9.98 24.48 -35.48
N GLN A 62 9.66 23.46 -36.29
CA GLN A 62 9.83 22.05 -35.94
C GLN A 62 11.16 21.40 -36.37
N LYS A 63 12.19 22.17 -36.74
CA LYS A 63 13.45 21.65 -37.33
C LYS A 63 14.17 20.56 -36.51
N GLU A 64 13.99 20.49 -35.19
CA GLU A 64 14.68 19.51 -34.31
C GLU A 64 13.73 18.69 -33.42
N ARG A 65 12.42 18.72 -33.68
CA ARG A 65 11.46 18.08 -32.78
C ARG A 65 11.25 16.61 -33.12
N LEU A 66 11.69 15.72 -32.23
CA LEU A 66 11.41 14.28 -32.34
C LEU A 66 9.91 13.99 -32.15
N ILE A 67 9.24 13.57 -33.23
CA ILE A 67 7.89 13.03 -33.20
C ILE A 67 7.98 11.53 -32.94
N LYS A 68 7.46 11.09 -31.80
CA LYS A 68 7.40 9.65 -31.50
C LYS A 68 6.16 9.06 -32.15
N VAL A 69 6.33 8.01 -32.95
CA VAL A 69 5.24 7.30 -33.62
C VAL A 69 5.18 5.88 -33.09
N ARG A 70 3.97 5.35 -32.92
CA ARG A 70 3.75 3.93 -32.63
C ARG A 70 2.74 3.37 -33.62
N ILE A 71 3.14 2.27 -34.25
CA ILE A 71 2.30 1.51 -35.17
C ILE A 71 1.77 0.31 -34.38
N GLY A 72 0.45 0.12 -34.42
CA GLY A 72 -0.20 -1.03 -33.81
C GLY A 72 -0.34 -2.20 -34.78
N ASN A 73 -0.86 -3.32 -34.28
CA ASN A 73 -1.16 -4.48 -35.10
C ASN A 73 -2.33 -4.17 -36.05
N ALA A 74 -2.31 -4.79 -37.23
CA ALA A 74 -3.43 -4.73 -38.17
C ALA A 74 -4.70 -5.28 -37.51
N ILE A 75 -5.78 -4.53 -37.64
CA ILE A 75 -7.12 -4.92 -37.20
C ILE A 75 -7.73 -5.72 -38.34
N SER A 76 -8.07 -6.98 -38.05
CA SER A 76 -8.62 -7.93 -39.03
C SER A 76 -9.98 -7.45 -39.57
N VAL A 77 -10.41 -7.99 -40.71
CA VAL A 77 -11.73 -7.65 -41.28
C VAL A 77 -12.85 -8.27 -40.42
N GLU A 78 -12.57 -9.40 -39.79
CA GLU A 78 -13.43 -10.11 -38.87
C GLU A 78 -13.75 -9.24 -37.64
N ASP A 79 -12.72 -8.70 -36.97
CA ASP A 79 -12.87 -7.80 -35.82
C ASP A 79 -13.61 -6.50 -36.21
N GLN A 80 -13.43 -6.03 -37.44
CA GLN A 80 -14.13 -4.86 -37.96
C GLN A 80 -15.63 -5.10 -38.15
N LYS A 81 -16.02 -6.31 -38.57
CA LYS A 81 -17.41 -6.69 -38.83
C LYS A 81 -18.26 -6.80 -37.56
N GLU A 82 -17.65 -7.01 -36.40
CA GLU A 82 -18.33 -6.95 -35.10
C GLU A 82 -18.96 -5.57 -34.81
N HIS A 83 -18.54 -4.53 -35.53
CA HIS A 83 -19.00 -3.15 -35.35
C HIS A 83 -19.81 -2.64 -36.55
N GLU A 84 -21.09 -3.01 -36.61
CA GLU A 84 -21.99 -2.71 -37.73
C GLU A 84 -22.39 -1.23 -37.83
N ALA A 85 -22.61 -0.53 -36.72
CA ALA A 85 -22.95 0.89 -36.76
C ALA A 85 -21.69 1.74 -37.03
N LEU A 86 -21.77 2.70 -37.96
CA LEU A 86 -20.64 3.59 -38.32
C LEU A 86 -20.05 4.35 -37.11
N PRO A 87 -20.85 4.89 -36.17
CA PRO A 87 -20.31 5.56 -34.98
C PRO A 87 -19.48 4.61 -34.10
N VAL A 88 -19.99 3.38 -33.90
CA VAL A 88 -19.33 2.35 -33.08
C VAL A 88 -18.03 1.88 -33.74
N PHE A 89 -18.05 1.66 -35.06
CA PHE A 89 -16.86 1.32 -35.84
C PHE A 89 -15.78 2.41 -35.74
N THR A 90 -16.20 3.68 -35.84
CA THR A 90 -15.29 4.82 -35.74
C THR A 90 -14.68 4.92 -34.35
N GLU A 91 -15.49 4.76 -33.31
CA GLU A 91 -15.03 4.76 -31.93
C GLU A 91 -14.07 3.60 -31.64
N PHE A 92 -14.36 2.41 -32.16
CA PHE A 92 -13.50 1.23 -32.03
C PHE A 92 -12.11 1.48 -32.61
N LEU A 93 -12.01 1.91 -33.87
CA LEU A 93 -10.73 2.20 -34.51
C LEU A 93 -9.98 3.33 -33.79
N ARG A 94 -10.72 4.36 -33.36
CA ARG A 94 -10.17 5.48 -32.59
C ARG A 94 -9.59 4.99 -31.26
N LYS A 95 -10.30 4.14 -30.52
CA LYS A 95 -9.86 3.55 -29.26
C LYS A 95 -8.61 2.69 -29.44
N LYS A 96 -8.59 1.81 -30.46
CA LYS A 96 -7.40 1.00 -30.80
C LYS A 96 -6.18 1.89 -31.08
N THR A 97 -6.35 2.99 -31.80
CA THR A 97 -5.28 3.97 -32.03
C THR A 97 -4.83 4.67 -30.75
N TYR A 98 -5.74 5.17 -29.91
CA TYR A 98 -5.34 5.85 -28.67
C TYR A 98 -4.76 4.92 -27.61
N MET A 99 -5.10 3.63 -27.60
CA MET A 99 -4.47 2.65 -26.70
C MET A 99 -2.96 2.54 -26.93
N LEU A 100 -2.48 2.81 -28.15
CA LEU A 100 -1.04 2.87 -28.45
C LEU A 100 -0.32 3.98 -27.66
N SER A 101 -1.05 5.00 -27.18
CA SER A 101 -0.49 6.06 -26.34
C SER A 101 0.00 5.57 -24.98
N ASN A 102 -0.48 4.42 -24.48
CA ASN A 102 -0.10 3.86 -23.19
C ASN A 102 1.41 3.60 -23.10
N ALA A 103 2.06 3.27 -24.21
CA ALA A 103 3.51 3.09 -24.27
C ALA A 103 4.30 4.39 -23.97
N PHE A 104 3.66 5.55 -24.11
CA PHE A 104 4.26 6.86 -23.87
C PHE A 104 3.77 7.50 -22.56
N GLN A 105 2.84 6.86 -21.83
CA GLN A 105 2.46 7.33 -20.51
C GLN A 105 3.65 7.15 -19.58
N LYS A 106 4.19 8.28 -19.08
CA LYS A 106 5.19 8.25 -18.02
C LYS A 106 4.53 7.61 -16.80
N LYS A 107 4.98 6.42 -16.39
CA LYS A 107 4.72 5.89 -15.05
C LYS A 107 5.08 7.01 -14.08
N LYS A 108 4.12 7.52 -13.30
CA LYS A 108 4.48 8.53 -12.30
C LYS A 108 5.44 7.82 -11.35
N LEU A 109 6.60 8.41 -11.09
CA LEU A 109 7.58 7.86 -10.15
C LEU A 109 6.96 7.56 -8.77
N LEU A 110 5.85 8.24 -8.45
CA LEU A 110 5.07 8.08 -7.23
C LEU A 110 4.09 6.89 -7.24
N ASP A 111 3.76 6.29 -8.39
CA ASP A 111 2.83 5.15 -8.46
C ASP A 111 3.48 3.83 -8.01
N ASN A 112 4.81 3.77 -8.01
CA ASN A 112 5.59 2.63 -7.52
C ASN A 112 6.11 2.81 -6.08
N ILE A 113 5.78 3.92 -5.41
CA ILE A 113 6.13 4.06 -3.99
C ILE A 113 5.13 3.21 -3.20
N PRO A 114 5.58 2.20 -2.45
CA PRO A 114 4.67 1.48 -1.56
C PRO A 114 4.03 2.51 -0.62
N LYS A 115 2.70 2.59 -0.61
CA LYS A 115 1.96 3.44 0.35
C LYS A 115 2.21 3.06 1.82
N THR A 116 3.00 2.01 2.04
CA THR A 116 3.44 1.54 3.35
C THR A 116 4.96 1.29 3.31
N LEU A 117 5.74 2.36 3.32
CA LEU A 117 7.09 2.26 3.90
C LEU A 117 6.92 1.95 5.39
N LYS A 118 6.77 0.67 5.73
CA LYS A 118 6.91 0.19 7.11
C LYS A 118 8.40 0.30 7.44
N PHE A 119 8.84 1.49 7.85
CA PHE A 119 10.11 1.61 8.54
C PHE A 119 10.03 0.68 9.76
N PRO A 120 10.95 -0.27 9.93
CA PRO A 120 10.99 -1.07 11.14
C PRO A 120 11.16 -0.09 12.30
N LYS A 121 10.10 0.07 13.12
CA LYS A 121 10.19 0.93 14.30
C LYS A 121 11.28 0.33 15.19
N PRO A 122 12.25 1.13 15.67
CA PRO A 122 13.21 0.62 16.62
C PRO A 122 12.46 0.06 17.84
N PRO A 123 12.95 -1.02 18.45
CA PRO A 123 12.31 -1.63 19.61
C PRO A 123 12.15 -0.59 20.72
N LYS A 124 10.97 -0.56 21.35
CA LYS A 124 10.75 0.31 22.50
C LYS A 124 11.70 -0.08 23.63
N LYS A 125 12.06 0.91 24.45
CA LYS A 125 12.78 0.65 25.70
C LYS A 125 11.92 -0.27 26.57
N ILE A 126 12.53 -1.35 27.06
CA ILE A 126 11.88 -2.29 27.99
C ILE A 126 11.47 -1.52 29.25
N ALA A 127 10.31 -1.86 29.81
CA ALA A 127 9.82 -1.28 31.05
C ALA A 127 10.86 -1.42 32.17
N GLY A 128 10.88 -0.44 33.09
CA GLY A 128 11.71 -0.53 34.29
C GLY A 128 11.24 -1.66 35.22
N PRO A 129 12.12 -2.15 36.11
CA PRO A 129 11.74 -3.15 37.10
C PRO A 129 10.64 -2.60 38.01
N ILE A 130 9.69 -3.46 38.36
CA ILE A 130 8.64 -3.13 39.32
C ILE A 130 9.24 -3.01 40.73
N PRO A 131 8.83 -2.00 41.54
CA PRO A 131 9.33 -1.86 42.91
C PRO A 131 9.09 -3.12 43.74
N LEU A 132 10.14 -3.62 44.40
CA LEU A 132 10.09 -4.84 45.18
C LEU A 132 8.96 -4.84 46.21
N LYS A 133 8.80 -3.75 46.96
CA LYS A 133 7.74 -3.60 47.98
C LYS A 133 6.33 -3.83 47.43
N ALA A 134 6.08 -3.48 46.16
CA ALA A 134 4.77 -3.68 45.55
C ALA A 134 4.50 -5.16 45.25
N MET A 135 5.53 -5.88 44.76
CA MET A 135 5.43 -7.32 44.54
C MET A 135 5.36 -8.10 45.85
N GLU A 136 6.12 -7.71 46.87
CA GLU A 136 6.07 -8.34 48.20
C GLU A 136 4.69 -8.22 48.84
N ALA A 137 4.02 -7.07 48.70
CA ALA A 137 2.66 -6.89 49.19
C ALA A 137 1.67 -7.84 48.51
N GLU A 138 1.84 -8.09 47.20
CA GLU A 138 1.02 -9.08 46.47
C GLU A 138 1.34 -10.50 46.92
N ILE A 139 2.61 -10.85 47.11
CA ILE A 139 3.02 -12.18 47.57
C ILE A 139 2.46 -12.47 48.96
N GLU A 140 2.56 -11.50 49.87
CA GLU A 140 2.03 -11.67 51.23
C GLU A 140 0.52 -11.84 51.23
N LYS A 141 -0.19 -11.09 50.38
CA LYS A 141 -1.62 -11.30 50.15
C LYS A 141 -1.92 -12.69 49.61
N LEU A 142 -1.14 -13.19 48.65
CA LEU A 142 -1.32 -14.55 48.11
C LEU A 142 -1.07 -15.65 49.15
N ARG A 143 -0.14 -15.42 50.09
CA ARG A 143 0.10 -16.33 51.23
C ARG A 143 -1.12 -16.36 52.16
N GLN A 144 -1.73 -15.20 52.42
CA GLN A 144 -2.94 -15.09 53.25
C GLN A 144 -4.17 -15.71 52.57
N ASP A 145 -4.29 -15.55 51.25
CA ASP A 145 -5.41 -16.05 50.44
C ASP A 145 -5.28 -17.53 50.02
N ASP A 146 -4.31 -18.27 50.60
CA ASP A 146 -4.01 -19.69 50.31
C ASP A 146 -3.82 -19.98 48.80
N LYS A 147 -3.11 -19.08 48.10
CA LYS A 147 -2.80 -19.20 46.65
C LYS A 147 -1.43 -19.82 46.36
N ARG A 148 -0.74 -20.26 47.41
CA ARG A 148 0.56 -20.90 47.33
C ARG A 148 0.39 -22.40 47.10
N LEU A 149 0.94 -22.90 46.00
CA LEU A 149 0.84 -24.31 45.62
C LEU A 149 1.88 -25.18 46.32
N LEU A 150 3.12 -24.71 46.41
CA LEU A 150 4.22 -25.45 47.02
C LEU A 150 5.31 -24.54 47.56
N ILE A 151 6.09 -25.08 48.50
CA ILE A 151 7.34 -24.51 49.01
C ILE A 151 8.42 -25.56 48.87
N SER A 152 9.57 -25.17 48.32
CA SER A 152 10.76 -26.02 48.28
C SER A 152 11.99 -25.17 48.48
N LYS A 153 12.66 -25.36 49.64
CA LYS A 153 13.78 -24.51 50.07
C LYS A 153 13.36 -23.03 50.12
N ASN A 154 14.12 -22.15 49.47
CA ASN A 154 13.85 -20.72 49.34
C ASN A 154 12.77 -20.39 48.29
N TYR A 155 12.28 -21.38 47.54
CA TYR A 155 11.31 -21.14 46.46
C TYR A 155 9.86 -21.38 46.89
N GLU A 156 8.98 -20.50 46.45
CA GLU A 156 7.53 -20.64 46.56
C GLU A 156 6.88 -20.59 45.17
N VAL A 157 5.91 -21.47 44.92
CA VAL A 157 5.09 -21.43 43.70
C VAL A 157 3.71 -20.92 44.04
N PHE A 158 3.23 -19.96 43.26
CA PHE A 158 1.90 -19.37 43.39
C PHE A 158 1.09 -19.60 42.12
N LEU A 159 -0.24 -19.65 42.27
CA LEU A 159 -1.19 -19.66 41.17
C LEU A 159 -2.26 -18.60 41.40
N ALA A 160 -2.23 -17.53 40.60
CA ALA A 160 -3.06 -16.35 40.82
C ALA A 160 -3.69 -15.83 39.52
N ARG A 161 -4.81 -15.10 39.61
CA ARG A 161 -5.41 -14.43 38.45
C ARG A 161 -4.80 -13.05 38.26
N ALA A 162 -4.81 -12.54 37.02
CA ALA A 162 -4.27 -11.22 36.69
C ALA A 162 -4.73 -10.08 37.63
N ASN A 163 -6.00 -10.09 38.05
CA ASN A 163 -6.57 -9.06 38.92
C ASN A 163 -6.05 -9.10 40.37
N THR A 164 -5.50 -10.23 40.82
CA THR A 164 -4.93 -10.39 42.17
C THR A 164 -3.45 -10.02 42.23
N ILE A 165 -2.78 -9.94 41.07
CA ILE A 165 -1.34 -9.77 40.94
C ILE A 165 -0.94 -8.73 39.87
N PRO A 166 -1.51 -7.51 39.86
CA PRO A 166 -1.22 -6.53 38.82
C PRO A 166 0.28 -6.18 38.69
N TYR A 167 1.02 -6.09 39.79
CA TYR A 167 2.45 -5.75 39.77
C TYR A 167 3.32 -6.94 39.36
N ILE A 168 3.05 -8.14 39.89
CA ILE A 168 3.76 -9.36 39.48
C ILE A 168 3.48 -9.66 38.00
N LEU A 169 2.25 -9.46 37.50
CA LEU A 169 1.94 -9.66 36.09
C LEU A 169 2.71 -8.70 35.18
N GLN A 170 2.86 -7.43 35.60
CA GLN A 170 3.72 -6.48 34.89
C GLN A 170 5.19 -6.94 34.88
N GLU A 171 5.68 -7.47 35.99
CA GLU A 171 7.04 -8.01 36.08
C GLU A 171 7.22 -9.25 35.21
N ILE A 172 6.24 -10.16 35.15
CA ILE A 172 6.21 -11.29 34.21
C ILE A 172 6.34 -10.78 32.78
N GLY A 173 5.54 -9.79 32.39
CA GLY A 173 5.59 -9.21 31.05
C GLY A 173 6.91 -8.54 30.71
N ARG A 174 7.52 -7.87 31.69
CA ARG A 174 8.85 -7.26 31.55
C ARG A 174 9.93 -8.32 31.34
N LEU A 175 9.93 -9.36 32.16
CA LEU A 175 10.92 -10.45 32.09
C LEU A 175 10.77 -11.26 30.81
N ARG A 176 9.54 -11.55 30.37
CA ARG A 176 9.28 -12.18 29.08
C ARG A 176 9.84 -11.37 27.91
N GLU A 177 9.62 -10.06 27.88
CA GLU A 177 10.17 -9.23 26.80
C GLU A 177 11.70 -9.22 26.80
N ILE A 178 12.35 -9.24 27.98
CA ILE A 178 13.82 -9.37 28.07
C ILE A 178 14.26 -10.68 27.45
N THR A 179 13.73 -11.81 27.94
CA THR A 179 14.15 -13.14 27.51
C THR A 179 13.84 -13.39 26.03
N PHE A 180 12.65 -13.04 25.56
CA PHE A 180 12.26 -13.26 24.17
C PHE A 180 13.04 -12.35 23.21
N ARG A 181 13.34 -11.10 23.59
CA ARG A 181 14.13 -10.21 22.75
C ARG A 181 15.58 -10.68 22.63
N GLU A 182 16.16 -11.27 23.67
CA GLU A 182 17.51 -11.86 23.63
C GLU A 182 17.64 -12.98 22.60
N VAL A 183 16.57 -13.76 22.37
CA VAL A 183 16.53 -14.84 21.38
C VAL A 183 15.89 -14.45 20.03
N GLY A 184 15.52 -13.18 19.86
CA GLY A 184 14.93 -12.66 18.61
C GLY A 184 13.42 -12.86 18.44
N GLU A 185 12.71 -13.32 19.48
CA GLU A 185 11.26 -13.57 19.49
C GLU A 185 10.45 -12.49 20.23
N GLY A 186 11.09 -11.42 20.72
CA GLY A 186 10.44 -10.36 21.49
C GLY A 186 9.41 -9.53 20.71
N THR A 187 8.44 -8.95 21.42
CA THR A 187 7.36 -8.16 20.80
C THR A 187 7.82 -6.78 20.32
N ASN A 188 9.04 -6.36 20.68
CA ASN A 188 9.58 -5.03 20.48
C ASN A 188 8.79 -3.91 21.21
N ASN A 189 7.88 -4.28 22.12
CA ASN A 189 7.20 -3.35 23.01
C ASN A 189 7.96 -3.18 24.33
N SER A 190 7.44 -2.35 25.23
CA SER A 190 8.04 -2.18 26.57
C SER A 190 7.86 -3.41 27.46
N THR A 191 6.81 -4.20 27.22
CA THR A 191 6.49 -5.45 27.93
C THR A 191 5.91 -6.44 26.94
N ASP A 192 6.05 -7.72 27.23
CA ASP A 192 5.31 -8.80 26.57
C ASP A 192 4.05 -9.07 27.40
N LEU A 193 3.00 -8.28 27.17
CA LEU A 193 1.66 -8.53 27.71
C LEU A 193 0.65 -8.35 26.58
N ASP A 194 -0.33 -9.23 26.51
CA ASP A 194 -1.43 -9.19 25.56
C ASP A 194 -2.79 -9.21 26.28
N LYS A 195 -3.87 -9.05 25.50
CA LYS A 195 -5.24 -9.08 26.03
C LYS A 195 -5.61 -10.43 26.68
N PHE A 196 -4.95 -11.51 26.28
CA PHE A 196 -5.22 -12.85 26.77
C PHE A 196 -4.65 -13.10 28.16
N ASP A 197 -3.62 -12.37 28.59
CA ASP A 197 -3.08 -12.47 29.96
C ASP A 197 -4.14 -12.27 31.05
N SER A 198 -5.20 -11.51 30.76
CA SER A 198 -6.32 -11.31 31.68
C SER A 198 -7.19 -12.56 31.91
N TYR A 199 -7.16 -13.53 30.99
CA TYR A 199 -7.99 -14.74 31.03
C TYR A 199 -7.27 -15.92 31.71
N TYR A 200 -5.94 -15.91 31.73
CA TYR A 200 -5.15 -16.99 32.31
C TYR A 200 -4.98 -16.82 33.83
N HIS A 201 -4.88 -17.96 34.51
CA HIS A 201 -4.17 -18.02 35.77
C HIS A 201 -2.66 -17.98 35.47
N HIS A 202 -1.91 -17.28 36.30
CA HIS A 202 -0.46 -17.18 36.18
C HIS A 202 0.16 -18.02 37.29
N MET A 203 0.88 -19.06 36.89
CA MET A 203 1.71 -19.83 37.79
C MET A 203 3.11 -19.23 37.77
N PHE A 204 3.67 -18.88 38.92
CA PHE A 204 5.00 -18.28 38.97
C PHE A 204 5.79 -18.74 40.19
N LEU A 205 7.12 -18.71 40.02
CA LEU A 205 8.11 -19.13 41.01
C LEU A 205 8.77 -17.90 41.61
N TRP A 206 8.65 -17.75 42.92
CA TRP A 206 9.29 -16.69 43.70
C TRP A 206 10.47 -17.23 44.48
N ASP A 207 11.61 -16.55 44.37
CA ASP A 207 12.81 -16.79 45.18
C ASP A 207 12.82 -15.85 46.39
N ASN A 208 12.67 -16.39 47.60
CA ASN A 208 12.63 -15.60 48.83
C ASN A 208 13.98 -14.99 49.20
N ASP A 209 15.08 -15.68 48.87
CA ASP A 209 16.42 -15.20 49.22
C ASP A 209 16.84 -14.08 48.27
N ALA A 210 16.61 -14.27 46.96
CA ALA A 210 16.93 -13.28 45.94
C ALA A 210 15.88 -12.17 45.80
N GLN A 211 14.69 -12.38 46.39
CA GLN A 211 13.51 -11.52 46.28
C GLN A 211 13.13 -11.21 44.83
N LYS A 212 13.09 -12.26 44.00
CA LYS A 212 12.92 -12.17 42.55
C LYS A 212 12.07 -13.30 41.99
N MET A 213 11.49 -13.02 40.83
CA MET A 213 10.83 -14.01 39.99
C MET A 213 11.88 -14.89 39.30
N ALA A 214 11.75 -16.20 39.46
CA ALA A 214 12.62 -17.19 38.82
C ALA A 214 12.00 -17.79 37.54
N GLY A 215 10.67 -17.73 37.41
CA GLY A 215 9.96 -18.21 36.21
C GLY A 215 8.45 -18.03 36.32
N ALA A 216 7.75 -18.10 35.18
CA ALA A 216 6.29 -17.99 35.12
C ALA A 216 5.70 -18.74 33.92
N TYR A 217 4.43 -19.13 34.03
CA TYR A 217 3.67 -19.85 33.02
C TYR A 217 2.19 -19.44 33.03
N ARG A 218 1.57 -19.40 31.84
CA ARG A 218 0.11 -19.19 31.68
C ARG A 218 -0.61 -20.53 31.83
N MET A 219 -1.52 -20.62 32.79
CA MET A 219 -2.38 -21.79 33.04
C MET A 219 -3.83 -21.44 32.67
N GLY A 220 -4.41 -22.17 31.73
CA GLY A 220 -5.76 -21.97 31.19
C GLY A 220 -6.67 -23.16 31.40
#